data_AF-A0A090LNY1-F1
#
_entry.id   AF-A0A090LNY1-F1
#
_cell.length_a   1.000
_cell.length_b   1.000
_cell.length_c   1.000
_cell.angle_alpha   90.00
_cell.angle_beta   90.00
_cell.angle_gamma   90.00
#
_symmetry.space_group_name_H-M   'P 1'
#
loop_
_entity.id
_entity.type
_entity.pdbx_description
1 polymer ?
#
loop_
_entity_poly.entity_id
_entity_poly.type
_entity_poly.pdbx_seq_one_letter_code
_entity_poly.pdbx_strand_id
1 'polypeptide(L)'
;MYFLSEIPYNERCDFIRIGRQMNTTKDEIIKQQDKYMNKYSEIAKKRYEEYKTSQDEKKTRDKARLDKMANKLSNEAKQLYNKIYSVINNNNVTLFQEYELCHTIINEAPFKNVVEASFLIPAKYYADEYDGHFIFHIHDEPLGCYNC
;
A
#
# COMPACT_ATOMS: atom_id res chain seq x y z
N MET A 1 -6.42 5.23 12.39
CA MET A 1 -6.95 6.58 12.08
C MET A 1 -7.62 7.17 13.32
N TYR A 2 -6.84 7.52 14.37
CA TYR A 2 -7.42 8.01 15.63
C TYR A 2 -8.00 9.43 15.50
N PHE A 3 -7.50 10.26 14.58
CA PHE A 3 -7.98 11.63 14.34
C PHE A 3 -9.46 11.71 13.94
N LEU A 4 -10.04 10.63 13.40
CA LEU A 4 -11.47 10.57 13.09
C LEU A 4 -12.35 10.73 14.33
N SER A 5 -11.82 10.52 15.55
CA SER A 5 -12.57 10.79 16.79
C SER A 5 -13.01 12.26 16.90
N GLU A 6 -12.24 13.17 16.31
CA GLU A 6 -12.47 14.62 16.35
C GLU A 6 -13.42 15.11 15.25
N ILE A 7 -13.96 14.18 14.46
CA ILE A 7 -14.92 14.43 13.38
C ILE A 7 -16.29 13.88 13.80
N PRO A 8 -17.41 14.57 13.47
CA PRO A 8 -18.77 14.06 13.66
C PRO A 8 -18.91 12.64 13.12
N TYR A 9 -19.56 11.75 13.89
CA TYR A 9 -19.62 10.32 13.59
C TYR A 9 -20.20 10.02 12.21
N ASN A 10 -21.26 10.73 11.83
CA ASN A 10 -21.94 10.63 10.52
C ASN A 10 -21.05 11.02 9.34
N GLU A 11 -20.00 11.78 9.55
CA GLU A 11 -19.10 12.28 8.50
C GLU A 11 -17.82 11.44 8.38
N ARG A 12 -17.47 10.61 9.37
CA ARG A 12 -16.23 9.80 9.34
C ARG A 12 -16.12 8.90 8.11
N CYS A 13 -17.25 8.39 7.63
CA CYS A 13 -17.31 7.54 6.44
C CYS A 13 -16.90 8.28 5.16
N ASP A 14 -17.09 9.59 5.08
CA ASP A 14 -16.74 10.38 3.90
C ASP A 14 -15.23 10.47 3.71
N PHE A 15 -14.48 10.65 4.79
CA PHE A 15 -13.01 10.59 4.75
C PHE A 15 -12.53 9.24 4.20
N ILE A 16 -13.10 8.14 4.69
CA ILE A 16 -12.76 6.77 4.26
C ILE A 16 -13.14 6.57 2.80
N ARG A 17 -14.30 7.07 2.37
CA ARG A 17 -14.79 6.98 0.99
C ARG A 17 -13.87 7.71 0.01
N ILE A 18 -13.39 8.91 0.37
CA ILE A 18 -12.37 9.63 -0.43
C ILE A 18 -11.11 8.75 -0.58
N GLY A 19 -10.66 8.15 0.51
CA GLY A 19 -9.49 7.26 0.53
C GLY A 19 -9.60 5.98 -0.31
N ARG A 20 -10.80 5.61 -0.77
CA ARG A 20 -11.08 4.36 -1.50
C ARG A 20 -11.45 4.59 -2.97
N GLN A 21 -11.30 5.80 -3.49
CA GLN A 21 -11.59 6.09 -4.89
C GLN A 21 -10.64 5.31 -5.81
N MET A 22 -11.17 4.39 -6.60
CA MET A 22 -10.35 3.49 -7.42
C MET A 22 -9.75 4.17 -8.66
N ASN A 23 -10.44 5.19 -9.18
CA ASN A 23 -10.11 5.87 -10.45
C ASN A 23 -9.52 7.27 -10.25
N THR A 24 -9.23 7.66 -9.00
CA THR A 24 -8.55 8.91 -8.66
C THR A 24 -7.10 8.59 -8.34
N THR A 25 -6.15 9.44 -8.76
CA THR A 25 -4.74 9.24 -8.44
C THR A 25 -4.52 9.34 -6.92
N LYS A 26 -3.53 8.61 -6.39
CA LYS A 26 -3.24 8.65 -4.95
C LYS A 26 -2.92 10.06 -4.46
N ASP A 27 -2.20 10.84 -5.26
CA ASP A 27 -1.91 12.26 -4.96
C ASP A 27 -3.20 13.10 -4.84
N GLU A 28 -4.16 12.92 -5.76
CA GLU A 28 -5.41 13.66 -5.72
C GLU A 28 -6.31 13.21 -4.56
N ILE A 29 -6.31 11.92 -4.20
CA ILE A 29 -6.97 11.41 -3.00
C ILE A 29 -6.42 12.12 -1.75
N ILE A 30 -5.10 12.25 -1.63
CA ILE A 30 -4.45 12.95 -0.50
C ILE A 30 -4.92 14.41 -0.46
N LYS A 31 -4.93 15.12 -1.59
CA LYS A 31 -5.42 16.51 -1.66
C LYS A 31 -6.90 16.63 -1.28
N GLN A 32 -7.74 15.68 -1.69
CA GLN A 32 -9.15 15.66 -1.30
C GLN A 32 -9.32 15.43 0.19
N GLN A 33 -8.51 14.55 0.80
CA GLN A 33 -8.49 14.33 2.25
C GLN A 33 -8.01 15.56 3.01
N ASP A 34 -6.95 16.22 2.56
CA ASP A 34 -6.46 17.48 3.14
C ASP A 34 -7.56 18.56 3.09
N LYS A 35 -8.20 18.73 1.92
CA LYS A 35 -9.32 19.66 1.73
C LYS A 35 -10.53 19.31 2.59
N TYR A 36 -10.79 18.02 2.78
CA TYR A 36 -11.86 17.55 3.64
C TYR A 36 -11.60 17.92 5.10
N MET A 37 -10.37 17.71 5.58
CA MET A 37 -9.97 18.02 6.94
C MET A 37 -9.97 19.53 7.26
N ASN A 38 -9.81 20.39 6.25
CA ASN A 38 -9.87 21.84 6.41
C ASN A 38 -11.21 22.37 6.94
N LYS A 39 -12.29 21.58 6.86
CA LYS A 39 -13.64 21.94 7.33
C LYS A 39 -13.81 21.83 8.86
N TYR A 40 -12.93 21.08 9.53
CA TYR A 40 -13.08 20.77 10.95
C TYR A 40 -12.19 21.66 11.83
N SER A 41 -12.28 21.44 13.15
CA SER A 41 -11.53 22.19 14.16
C SER A 41 -10.01 22.06 13.98
N GLU A 42 -9.27 23.03 14.52
CA GLU A 42 -7.81 23.00 14.55
C GLU A 42 -7.26 21.76 15.28
N ILE A 43 -7.99 21.24 16.27
CA ILE A 43 -7.63 19.99 16.95
C ILE A 43 -7.71 18.80 15.97
N ALA A 44 -8.77 18.72 15.18
CA ALA A 44 -8.94 17.66 14.18
C ALA A 44 -7.85 17.72 13.10
N LYS A 45 -7.52 18.93 12.61
CA LYS A 45 -6.43 19.15 11.66
C LYS A 45 -5.08 18.73 12.24
N LYS A 46 -4.76 19.16 13.46
CA LYS A 46 -3.51 18.80 14.14
C LYS A 46 -3.36 17.28 14.26
N ARG A 47 -4.40 16.58 14.74
CA ARG A 47 -4.35 15.12 14.87
C ARG A 47 -4.23 14.40 13.52
N TYR A 48 -4.79 14.97 12.47
CA TYR A 48 -4.63 14.43 11.12
C TYR A 48 -3.20 14.59 10.59
N GLU A 49 -2.57 15.74 10.81
CA GLU A 49 -1.15 15.96 10.45
C GLU A 49 -0.20 15.06 11.26
N GLU A 50 -0.45 14.89 12.57
CA GLU A 50 0.27 13.92 13.40
C GLU A 50 0.11 12.49 12.85
N TYR A 51 -1.11 12.11 12.44
CA TYR A 51 -1.36 10.82 11.81
C TYR A 51 -0.61 10.66 10.49
N LYS A 52 -0.61 11.66 9.60
CA LYS A 52 0.15 11.63 8.33
C LYS A 52 1.64 11.43 8.58
N THR A 53 2.20 12.23 9.48
CA THR A 53 3.62 12.15 9.86
C THR A 53 3.96 10.75 10.38
N SER A 54 3.15 10.22 11.30
CA SER A 54 3.33 8.87 11.84
C SER A 54 3.24 7.78 10.77
N GLN A 55 2.32 7.91 9.80
CA GLN A 55 2.21 6.98 8.67
C GLN A 55 3.43 7.04 7.76
N ASP A 56 3.95 8.22 7.46
CA ASP A 56 5.12 8.38 6.59
C ASP A 56 6.40 7.85 7.27
N GLU A 57 6.55 8.08 8.57
CA GLU A 57 7.62 7.46 9.37
C GLU A 57 7.52 5.94 9.38
N LYS A 58 6.31 5.39 9.58
CA LYS A 58 6.06 3.95 9.52
C LYS A 58 6.41 3.39 8.15
N LYS A 59 5.90 3.98 7.07
CA LYS A 59 6.18 3.58 5.68
C LYS A 59 7.68 3.58 5.39
N THR A 60 8.39 4.62 5.81
CA THR A 60 9.84 4.74 5.59
C THR A 60 10.60 3.63 6.30
N ARG A 61 10.26 3.37 7.58
CA ARG A 61 10.87 2.31 8.39
C ARG A 61 10.58 0.91 7.82
N ASP A 62 9.33 0.68 7.45
CA ASP A 62 8.87 -0.57 6.87
C ASP A 62 9.55 -0.84 5.53
N LYS A 63 9.64 0.17 4.66
CA LYS A 63 10.36 0.09 3.38
C LYS A 63 11.84 -0.23 3.58
N ALA A 64 12.52 0.44 4.52
CA ALA A 64 13.92 0.15 4.81
C ALA A 64 14.13 -1.30 5.28
N ARG A 65 13.20 -1.85 6.06
CA ARG A 65 13.24 -3.25 6.49
C ARG A 65 13.05 -4.21 5.32
N LEU A 66 12.07 -3.94 4.46
CA LEU A 66 11.81 -4.74 3.25
C LEU A 66 13.01 -4.71 2.30
N ASP A 67 13.63 -3.54 2.09
CA ASP A 67 14.82 -3.39 1.24
C ASP A 67 16.01 -4.19 1.77
N LYS A 68 16.19 -4.24 3.09
CA LYS A 68 17.22 -5.07 3.72
C LYS A 68 16.98 -6.56 3.47
N MET A 69 15.72 -7.01 3.46
CA MET A 69 15.36 -8.39 3.14
C MET A 69 15.54 -8.67 1.64
N ALA A 70 15.14 -7.74 0.77
CA ALA A 70 15.27 -7.84 -0.68
C ALA A 70 16.73 -7.97 -1.14
N ASN A 71 17.68 -7.42 -0.39
CA ASN A 71 19.12 -7.57 -0.67
C ASN A 71 19.64 -9.02 -0.56
N LYS A 72 18.87 -9.92 0.06
CA LYS A 72 19.22 -11.34 0.18
C LYS A 72 18.67 -12.21 -0.95
N LEU A 73 17.81 -11.66 -1.80
CA LEU A 73 17.23 -12.36 -2.94
C LEU A 73 18.24 -12.50 -4.07
N SER A 74 17.95 -13.40 -5.02
CA SER A 74 18.55 -13.41 -6.35
C SER A 74 18.38 -12.07 -7.05
N ASN A 75 19.25 -11.78 -8.03
CA ASN A 75 19.21 -10.52 -8.76
C ASN A 75 17.86 -10.32 -9.46
N GLU A 76 17.32 -11.39 -10.05
CA GLU A 76 16.07 -11.39 -10.79
C GLU A 76 14.87 -11.21 -9.85
N ALA A 77 14.84 -11.89 -8.71
CA ALA A 77 13.78 -11.69 -7.70
C ALA A 77 13.85 -10.29 -7.05
N LYS A 78 15.05 -9.76 -6.82
CA LYS A 78 15.25 -8.38 -6.36
C LYS A 78 14.79 -7.37 -7.41
N GLN A 79 15.03 -7.62 -8.69
CA GLN A 79 14.52 -6.76 -9.77
C GLN A 79 12.98 -6.77 -9.82
N LEU A 80 12.35 -7.94 -9.66
CA LEU A 80 10.89 -8.05 -9.54
C LEU A 80 10.37 -7.20 -8.36
N TYR A 81 10.93 -7.39 -7.17
CA TYR A 81 10.60 -6.59 -5.98
C TYR A 81 10.72 -5.08 -6.27
N ASN A 82 11.83 -4.65 -6.86
CA ASN A 82 12.06 -3.22 -7.16
C ASN A 82 11.04 -2.65 -8.16
N LYS A 83 10.65 -3.42 -9.19
CA LYS A 83 9.62 -3.01 -10.14
C LYS A 83 8.25 -2.84 -9.48
N ILE A 84 7.88 -3.76 -8.60
CA ILE A 84 6.62 -3.67 -7.85
C ILE A 84 6.62 -2.43 -6.95
N TYR A 85 7.67 -2.25 -6.14
CA TYR A 85 7.71 -1.10 -5.23
C TYR A 85 7.89 0.25 -5.93
N SER A 86 8.36 0.31 -7.17
CA SER A 86 8.35 1.56 -7.94
C SER A 86 6.92 1.99 -8.31
N VAL A 87 6.03 1.03 -8.60
CA VAL A 87 4.60 1.27 -8.85
C VAL A 87 3.88 1.66 -7.55
N ILE A 88 4.09 0.90 -6.47
CA ILE A 88 3.46 1.16 -5.15
C ILE A 88 3.79 2.56 -4.64
N ASN A 89 5.03 3.02 -4.82
CA ASN A 89 5.47 4.33 -4.36
C ASN A 89 5.15 5.48 -5.33
N ASN A 90 4.58 5.19 -6.51
CA ASN A 90 4.19 6.22 -7.46
C ASN A 90 2.83 6.81 -7.10
N ASN A 91 2.78 8.07 -6.66
CA ASN A 91 1.51 8.72 -6.31
C ASN A 91 0.69 9.22 -7.52
N ASN A 92 1.26 9.16 -8.72
CA ASN A 92 0.59 9.61 -9.96
C ASN A 92 -0.30 8.53 -10.59
N VAL A 93 -0.33 7.31 -10.04
CA VAL A 93 -1.25 6.25 -10.48
C VAL A 93 -2.49 6.22 -9.58
N THR A 94 -3.59 5.72 -10.15
CA THR A 94 -4.80 5.37 -9.40
C THR A 94 -4.62 4.05 -8.64
N LEU A 95 -5.48 3.76 -7.66
CA LEU A 95 -5.46 2.47 -6.97
C LEU A 95 -5.73 1.30 -7.92
N PHE A 96 -6.60 1.51 -8.92
CA PHE A 96 -6.86 0.50 -9.95
C PHE A 96 -5.63 0.26 -10.83
N GLN A 97 -4.98 1.33 -11.31
CA GLN A 97 -3.75 1.19 -12.11
C GLN A 97 -2.59 0.57 -11.33
N GLU A 98 -2.43 0.93 -10.04
CA GLU A 98 -1.44 0.29 -9.16
C GLU A 98 -1.65 -1.23 -9.12
N TYR A 99 -2.90 -1.67 -8.92
CA TYR A 99 -3.25 -3.08 -8.93
C TYR A 99 -2.92 -3.75 -10.27
N GLU A 100 -3.42 -3.22 -11.38
CA GLU A 100 -3.21 -3.79 -12.72
C GLU A 100 -1.72 -3.89 -13.09
N LEU A 101 -0.95 -2.84 -12.81
CA LEU A 101 0.48 -2.80 -13.11
C LEU A 101 1.25 -3.81 -12.26
N CYS A 102 1.00 -3.86 -10.94
CA CYS A 102 1.66 -4.82 -10.06
C CYS A 102 1.27 -6.26 -10.42
N HIS A 103 0.00 -6.51 -10.70
CA HIS A 103 -0.50 -7.82 -11.11
C HIS A 103 0.15 -8.30 -12.41
N THR A 104 0.23 -7.42 -13.42
CA THR A 104 0.90 -7.70 -14.69
C THR A 104 2.38 -8.03 -14.49
N ILE A 105 3.10 -7.22 -13.70
CA ILE A 105 4.52 -7.45 -13.39
C ILE A 105 4.74 -8.82 -12.74
N ILE A 106 3.83 -9.26 -11.86
CA ILE A 106 3.90 -10.57 -11.21
C ILE A 106 3.66 -11.69 -12.22
N ASN A 107 2.60 -11.62 -13.03
CA ASN A 107 2.24 -12.67 -13.99
C ASN A 107 3.29 -12.85 -15.10
N GLU A 108 3.94 -11.77 -15.54
CA GLU A 108 4.99 -11.83 -16.56
C GLU A 108 6.34 -12.33 -16.02
N ALA A 109 6.51 -12.40 -14.71
CA ALA A 109 7.77 -12.81 -14.10
C ALA A 109 7.93 -14.34 -14.07
N PRO A 110 9.16 -14.87 -14.16
CA PRO A 110 9.38 -16.30 -13.96
C PRO A 110 8.91 -16.74 -12.56
N PHE A 111 8.12 -17.81 -12.49
CA PHE A 111 7.54 -18.32 -11.25
C PHE A 111 8.55 -18.45 -10.10
N LYS A 112 9.76 -18.93 -10.38
CA LYS A 112 10.84 -19.04 -9.37
C LYS A 112 11.12 -17.71 -8.66
N ASN A 113 11.14 -16.60 -9.42
CA ASN A 113 11.42 -15.28 -8.89
C ASN A 113 10.22 -14.75 -8.08
N VAL A 114 9.01 -15.06 -8.52
CA VAL A 114 7.75 -14.73 -7.83
C VAL A 114 7.71 -15.41 -6.46
N VAL A 115 7.95 -16.72 -6.40
CA VAL A 115 8.00 -17.50 -5.15
C VAL A 115 9.04 -16.91 -4.20
N GLU A 116 10.25 -16.62 -4.70
CA GLU A 116 11.34 -16.09 -3.89
C GLU A 116 11.01 -14.69 -3.31
N ALA A 117 10.39 -13.82 -4.09
CA ALA A 117 10.03 -12.46 -3.66
C ALA A 117 8.67 -12.37 -2.93
N SER A 118 7.88 -13.46 -2.92
CA SER A 118 6.46 -13.45 -2.52
C SER A 118 6.22 -12.87 -1.13
N PHE A 119 7.04 -13.26 -0.15
CA PHE A 119 6.93 -12.81 1.24
C PHE A 119 7.20 -11.31 1.44
N LEU A 120 7.69 -10.60 0.42
CA LEU A 120 7.98 -9.15 0.46
C LEU A 120 6.97 -8.31 -0.32
N ILE A 121 6.05 -8.95 -1.04
CA ILE A 121 5.06 -8.28 -1.88
C ILE A 121 3.67 -8.48 -1.25
N PRO A 122 2.85 -7.42 -1.10
CA PRO A 122 1.51 -7.56 -0.55
C PRO A 122 0.63 -8.56 -1.31
N ALA A 123 -0.14 -9.38 -0.57
CA ALA A 123 -1.01 -10.42 -1.13
C ALA A 123 -2.00 -9.88 -2.18
N LYS A 124 -2.51 -8.65 -1.98
CA LYS A 124 -3.52 -8.03 -2.86
C LYS A 124 -3.13 -7.92 -4.33
N TYR A 125 -1.86 -8.10 -4.71
CA TYR A 125 -1.41 -8.03 -6.11
C TYR A 125 -1.36 -9.40 -6.79
N TYR A 126 -1.47 -10.47 -6.02
CA TYR A 126 -1.53 -11.82 -6.53
C TYR A 126 -2.96 -12.18 -6.89
N ALA A 127 -3.13 -12.99 -7.93
CA ALA A 127 -4.35 -13.76 -8.06
C ALA A 127 -4.37 -14.87 -7.00
N ASP A 128 -5.57 -15.31 -6.63
CA ASP A 128 -5.75 -16.48 -5.77
C ASP A 128 -5.07 -17.73 -6.38
N GLU A 129 -4.94 -17.75 -7.71
CA GLU A 129 -4.21 -18.77 -8.47
C GLU A 129 -3.22 -18.13 -9.46
N TYR A 130 -1.95 -18.56 -9.42
CA TYR A 130 -0.95 -18.14 -10.42
C TYR A 130 -1.07 -19.00 -11.68
N ASP A 131 -1.53 -18.40 -12.78
CA ASP A 131 -1.82 -19.10 -14.04
C ASP A 131 -2.70 -20.36 -13.87
N GLY A 132 -3.54 -20.42 -12.83
CA GLY A 132 -4.37 -21.60 -12.51
C GLY A 132 -3.62 -22.81 -11.95
N HIS A 133 -2.33 -22.68 -11.64
CA HIS A 133 -1.48 -23.81 -11.24
C HIS A 133 -1.13 -23.86 -9.75
N PHE A 134 -1.29 -22.78 -9.00
CA PHE A 134 -0.83 -22.72 -7.62
C PHE A 134 -1.64 -21.75 -6.76
N ILE A 135 -2.10 -22.22 -5.59
CA ILE A 135 -2.72 -21.40 -4.56
C ILE A 135 -1.61 -20.82 -3.69
N PHE A 136 -1.50 -19.50 -3.63
CA PHE A 136 -0.56 -18.86 -2.73
C PHE A 136 -1.21 -18.55 -1.37
N HIS A 137 -0.55 -18.95 -0.29
CA HIS A 137 -0.87 -18.48 1.06
C HIS A 137 0.02 -17.27 1.37
N ILE A 138 -0.47 -16.08 1.07
CA ILE A 138 0.29 -14.82 1.18
C ILE A 138 -0.26 -13.98 2.34
N HIS A 139 0.61 -13.22 2.99
CA HIS A 139 0.21 -12.26 3.99
C HIS A 139 -0.30 -10.97 3.35
N ASP A 140 -1.45 -10.47 3.80
CA ASP A 140 -2.05 -9.21 3.34
C ASP A 140 -1.06 -8.04 3.40
N GLU A 141 -0.33 -7.97 4.52
CA GLU A 141 0.79 -7.06 4.72
C GLU A 141 2.06 -7.88 5.06
N PRO A 142 3.14 -7.78 4.27
CA PRO A 142 4.41 -8.49 4.52
C PRO A 142 4.99 -8.29 5.93
N LEU A 143 4.59 -7.20 6.58
CA LEU A 143 5.04 -6.77 7.90
C LEU A 143 3.93 -6.80 8.96
N GLY A 144 2.73 -7.20 8.58
CA GLY A 144 1.52 -7.18 9.40
C GLY A 144 1.21 -8.52 10.05
N CYS A 145 2.12 -9.07 10.86
CA CYS A 145 1.80 -9.90 12.03
C CYS A 145 3.11 -10.25 12.77
N TYR A 146 3.27 -9.79 14.02
CA TYR A 146 4.38 -10.18 14.91
C TYR A 146 3.95 -11.08 16.07
N ASN A 147 2.64 -11.35 16.20
CA ASN A 147 2.10 -12.27 17.19
C ASN A 147 1.10 -13.20 16.50
N CYS A 148 1.59 -14.38 16.11
CA CYS A 148 0.80 -15.61 16.09
C CYS A 148 1.45 -16.54 17.12
#